data_AF-A0A0M2UAY3-F1
#
_entry.id   AF-A0A0M2UAY3-F1
#
_cell.length_a   1.000
_cell.length_b   1.000
_cell.length_c   1.000
_cell.angle_alpha   90.00
_cell.angle_beta   90.00
_cell.angle_gamma   90.00
#
_symmetry.space_group_name_H-M   'P 1'
#
loop_
_entity.id
_entity.type
_entity.pdbx_description
1 polymer ?
#
loop_
_entity_poly.entity_id
_entity_poly.type
_entity_poly.pdbx_seq_one_letter_code
_entity_poly.pdbx_strand_id
1 'polypeptide(L)'
;MVKVMVHINNFRINDVDTGSVVAIGTNYFYHWNTWSKVNGGFGRLTGDQNSLADFVTGVDDPDWQDMLSNEWLTEPALRKLVE
;
A
#
# COMPACT_ATOMS: atom_id res chain seq x y z
N MET A 1 39.82 22.37 -5.93
CA MET A 1 38.39 22.05 -5.80
C MET A 1 37.81 22.97 -4.74
N VAL A 2 36.92 23.90 -5.12
CA VAL A 2 36.30 24.84 -4.19
C VAL A 2 35.02 24.20 -3.63
N LYS A 3 34.94 24.06 -2.31
CA LYS A 3 33.71 23.61 -1.63
C LYS A 3 32.90 24.84 -1.24
N VAL A 4 31.65 24.89 -1.67
CA VAL A 4 30.67 25.88 -1.21
C VAL A 4 30.03 25.33 0.06
N MET A 5 30.08 26.13 1.12
CA MET A 5 29.43 25.84 2.39
C MET A 5 28.10 26.57 2.41
N VAL A 6 27.01 25.83 2.56
CA VAL A 6 25.66 26.39 2.70
C VAL A 6 25.27 26.29 4.17
N HIS A 7 25.09 27.42 4.82
CA HIS A 7 24.55 27.48 6.18
C HIS A 7 23.03 27.54 6.12
N ILE A 8 22.39 26.46 6.56
CA ILE A 8 20.94 26.38 6.69
C ILE A 8 20.60 26.62 8.16
N ASN A 9 20.06 27.80 8.48
CA ASN A 9 19.69 28.15 9.86
C ASN A 9 18.49 27.35 10.36
N ASN A 10 17.54 27.01 9.49
CA ASN A 10 16.39 26.19 9.83
C ASN A 10 15.94 25.38 8.63
N PHE A 11 15.73 24.08 8.85
CA PHE A 11 15.09 23.18 7.90
C PHE A 11 13.97 22.47 8.65
N ARG A 12 12.72 22.81 8.33
CA ARG A 12 11.54 22.24 8.98
C ARG A 12 10.73 21.48 7.95
N ILE A 13 10.49 20.22 8.27
CA ILE A 13 9.54 19.38 7.56
C ILE A 13 8.40 19.13 8.54
N ASN A 14 7.20 19.49 8.12
CA ASN A 14 6.02 19.42 8.97
C ASN A 14 5.42 18.01 8.96
N ASP A 15 5.46 17.34 7.82
CA ASP A 15 5.03 15.95 7.69
C ASP A 15 5.72 15.27 6.50
N VAL A 16 5.90 13.96 6.61
CA VAL A 16 6.42 13.08 5.57
C VAL A 16 5.57 11.83 5.60
N ASP A 17 4.83 11.59 4.53
CA ASP A 17 3.88 10.50 4.45
C ASP A 17 4.42 9.33 3.60
N THR A 18 3.60 8.30 3.44
CA THR A 18 3.89 7.01 2.82
C THR A 18 4.60 7.14 1.47
N GLY A 19 5.67 6.37 1.30
CA GLY A 19 6.45 6.34 0.06
C GLY A 19 7.40 7.52 -0.13
N SER A 20 7.79 8.21 0.94
CA SER A 20 8.59 9.44 0.82
C SER A 20 10.06 9.29 1.24
N VAL A 21 10.92 10.12 0.64
CA VAL A 21 12.33 10.28 1.00
C VAL A 21 12.68 11.76 1.05
N VAL A 22 13.41 12.16 2.09
CA VAL A 22 14.01 13.48 2.21
C VAL A 22 15.52 13.32 2.23
N ALA A 23 16.21 13.97 1.29
CA ALA A 23 17.66 13.90 1.23
C ALA A 23 18.31 15.23 0.82
N ILE A 24 19.48 15.50 1.38
CA ILE A 24 20.27 16.72 1.17
C ILE A 24 21.68 16.31 0.73
N GLY A 25 22.20 16.94 -0.32
CA GLY A 25 23.50 16.59 -0.92
C GLY A 25 23.38 15.60 -2.08
N THR A 26 24.47 14.93 -2.42
CA THR A 26 24.49 13.97 -3.53
C THR A 26 23.93 12.63 -3.07
N ASN A 27 22.79 12.24 -3.63
CA ASN A 27 22.08 11.02 -3.27
C ASN A 27 21.78 10.19 -4.52
N TYR A 28 21.88 8.87 -4.39
CA TYR A 28 21.60 7.93 -5.45
C TYR A 28 20.60 6.89 -4.98
N PHE A 29 19.38 6.98 -5.48
CA PHE A 29 18.26 6.11 -5.13
C PHE A 29 18.06 5.00 -6.18
N TYR A 30 19.14 4.25 -6.45
CA TYR A 30 19.05 3.15 -7.40
C TYR A 30 18.12 2.06 -6.86
N HIS A 31 17.14 1.66 -7.68
CA HIS A 31 16.10 0.69 -7.32
C HIS A 31 15.21 1.12 -6.15
N TRP A 32 15.05 2.42 -5.91
CA TRP A 32 14.04 2.90 -4.97
C TRP A 32 12.64 2.61 -5.49
N ASN A 33 11.83 1.97 -4.66
CA ASN A 33 10.47 1.58 -4.94
C ASN A 33 9.61 1.70 -3.68
N THR A 34 8.34 2.01 -3.89
CA THR A 34 7.34 2.18 -2.84
C THR A 34 6.05 1.53 -3.31
N TRP A 35 5.43 0.75 -2.45
CA TRP A 35 4.15 0.09 -2.72
C TRP A 35 3.17 0.42 -1.62
N SER A 36 1.89 0.55 -1.99
CA SER A 36 0.81 0.85 -1.05
C SER A 36 -0.45 0.12 -1.46
N LYS A 37 -1.07 -0.57 -0.51
CA LYS A 37 -2.35 -1.27 -0.69
C LYS A 37 -3.34 -0.76 0.34
N VAL A 38 -4.54 -0.39 -0.09
CA VAL A 38 -5.60 0.14 0.78
C VAL A 38 -6.90 -0.60 0.54
N ASN A 39 -7.48 -1.17 1.59
CA ASN A 39 -8.79 -1.80 1.56
C ASN A 39 -9.79 -0.93 2.35
N GLY A 40 -10.75 -0.34 1.64
CA GLY A 40 -11.71 0.60 2.20
C GLY A 40 -12.92 -0.02 2.90
N GLY A 41 -13.08 -1.34 2.91
CA GLY A 41 -14.27 -2.00 3.44
C GLY A 41 -15.58 -1.40 2.88
N PHE A 42 -16.67 -1.45 3.66
CA PHE A 42 -18.01 -0.98 3.24
C PHE A 42 -18.41 0.42 3.74
N GLY A 43 -17.54 1.11 4.48
CA GLY A 43 -17.92 2.34 5.16
C GLY A 43 -18.95 2.11 6.28
N ARG A 44 -19.97 2.97 6.39
CA ARG A 44 -20.98 2.94 7.48
C ARG A 44 -22.34 2.47 6.97
N LEU A 45 -22.84 1.36 7.51
CA LEU A 45 -24.21 0.86 7.28
C LEU A 45 -25.14 1.41 8.37
N THR A 46 -26.28 1.99 8.00
CA THR A 46 -27.27 2.55 8.94
C THR A 46 -28.70 2.19 8.53
N GLY A 47 -29.59 1.99 9.51
CA GLY A 47 -30.99 1.59 9.30
C GLY A 47 -31.25 0.13 9.70
N ASP A 48 -32.53 -0.27 9.70
CA ASP A 48 -32.96 -1.64 10.04
C ASP A 48 -33.01 -2.52 8.77
N GLN A 49 -32.84 -3.85 8.93
CA GLN A 49 -32.83 -4.85 7.84
C GLN A 49 -31.65 -4.78 6.85
N ASN A 50 -30.50 -4.25 7.26
CA ASN A 50 -29.28 -4.36 6.46
C ASN A 50 -28.74 -5.81 6.48
N SER A 51 -28.61 -6.42 5.32
CA SER A 51 -28.06 -7.76 5.12
C SER A 51 -26.97 -7.72 4.04
N LEU A 52 -25.76 -8.18 4.38
CA LEU A 52 -24.68 -8.41 3.44
C LEU A 52 -24.47 -9.92 3.32
N ALA A 53 -24.85 -10.49 2.18
CA ALA A 53 -24.56 -11.87 1.83
C ALA A 53 -23.43 -11.91 0.78
N ASP A 54 -22.50 -12.86 0.92
CA ASP A 54 -21.41 -13.14 -0.03
C ASP A 54 -20.50 -11.95 -0.37
N PHE A 55 -20.06 -11.20 0.63
CA PHE A 55 -19.17 -10.07 0.38
C PHE A 55 -17.69 -10.50 0.34
N VAL A 56 -16.94 -9.97 -0.65
CA VAL A 56 -15.51 -10.18 -0.81
C VAL A 56 -14.82 -8.83 -0.71
N THR A 57 -14.11 -8.56 0.39
CA THR A 57 -13.27 -7.38 0.53
C THR A 57 -11.89 -7.68 -0.02
N GLY A 58 -11.72 -7.53 -1.34
CA GLY A 58 -10.45 -7.74 -2.04
C GLY A 58 -9.98 -6.45 -2.69
N VAL A 59 -8.66 -6.27 -2.73
CA VAL A 59 -8.01 -5.27 -3.58
C VAL A 59 -7.32 -6.06 -4.68
N ASP A 60 -7.83 -5.93 -5.90
CA ASP A 60 -7.27 -6.55 -7.10
C ASP A 60 -5.94 -5.87 -7.42
N ASP A 61 -4.84 -6.58 -7.20
CA ASP A 61 -3.48 -6.11 -7.43
C ASP A 61 -2.81 -7.03 -8.46
N PRO A 62 -2.68 -6.61 -9.73
CA PRO A 62 -2.20 -7.47 -10.81
C PRO A 62 -0.66 -7.58 -10.84
N ASP A 63 0.05 -7.19 -9.79
CA ASP A 63 1.50 -7.39 -9.70
C ASP A 63 1.90 -8.74 -9.06
N TRP A 64 3.15 -9.16 -9.31
CA TRP A 64 3.69 -10.43 -8.78
C TRP A 64 4.13 -10.33 -7.32
N GLN A 65 3.94 -9.19 -6.67
CA GLN A 65 4.45 -8.95 -5.32
C GLN A 65 3.57 -9.59 -4.24
N ASP A 66 2.32 -9.92 -4.56
CA ASP A 66 1.35 -10.57 -3.67
C ASP A 66 1.17 -12.09 -3.92
N MET A 67 1.97 -12.72 -4.80
CA MET A 67 1.73 -14.12 -5.25
C MET A 67 2.03 -15.21 -4.21
N LEU A 68 2.60 -14.88 -3.04
CA LEU A 68 2.95 -15.85 -1.99
C LEU A 68 2.37 -15.49 -0.61
N SER A 69 1.07 -15.19 -0.53
CA SER A 69 0.35 -15.44 0.72
C SER A 69 0.04 -16.93 0.80
N ASN A 70 0.57 -17.63 1.80
CA ASN A 70 0.25 -19.04 2.10
C ASN A 70 -1.21 -19.26 2.58
N GLU A 71 -2.17 -18.52 2.04
CA GLU A 71 -3.58 -18.86 2.18
C GLU A 71 -3.91 -19.91 1.13
N TRP A 72 -3.59 -21.16 1.49
CA TRP A 72 -4.10 -22.32 0.78
C TRP A 72 -5.59 -22.15 0.57
N LEU A 73 -6.02 -22.27 -0.69
CA LEU A 73 -7.44 -22.28 -1.07
C LEU A 73 -8.19 -23.19 -0.11
N THR A 74 -9.08 -22.62 0.70
CA THR A 74 -10.02 -23.46 1.43
C THR A 74 -10.90 -24.17 0.40
N GLU A 75 -11.16 -25.45 0.65
CA GLU A 75 -11.86 -26.38 -0.24
C GLU A 75 -13.15 -25.87 -0.92
N PRO A 76 -13.96 -24.93 -0.36
CA PRO A 76 -15.18 -24.46 -1.02
C PRO A 76 -14.92 -23.77 -2.35
N ALA A 77 -13.78 -23.09 -2.51
CA ALA A 77 -13.44 -22.35 -3.74
C ALA A 77 -13.11 -23.29 -4.92
N LEU A 78 -12.58 -24.49 -4.64
CA LEU A 78 -12.21 -25.46 -5.67
C LEU A 78 -13.44 -26.14 -6.31
N ARG A 79 -14.53 -26.34 -5.56
CA ARG A 79 -15.75 -26.97 -6.11
C ARG A 79 -16.46 -26.10 -7.15
N LYS A 80 -16.39 -24.78 -7.02
CA LYS A 80 -17.05 -23.83 -7.93
C LYS A 80 -16.38 -23.68 -9.30
N LEU A 81 -15.15 -24.20 -9.47
CA LEU A 81 -14.40 -24.12 -10.72
C LEU A 81 -14.54 -25.40 -11.58
N VAL A 82 -15.18 -26.43 -11.04
CA VAL A 82 -15.34 -27.75 -11.71
C VAL A 82 -16.79 -27.96 -12.20
N GLU A 83 -17.69 -27.02 -11.93
CA GLU A 83 -19.02 -26.90 -12.55
C GLU A 83 -19.02 -25.82 -13.63
#